data_AF-A0A921S3H4-F1
#
_entry.id   AF-A0A921S3H4-F1
#
_cell.length_a   1.000
_cell.length_b   1.000
_cell.length_c   1.000
_cell.angle_alpha   90.00
_cell.angle_beta   90.00
_cell.angle_gamma   90.00
#
_symmetry.space_group_name_H-M   'P 1'
#
loop_
_entity.id
_entity.type
_entity.pdbx_description
1 polymer ?
#
loop_
_entity_poly.entity_id
_entity_poly.type
_entity_poly.pdbx_seq_one_letter_code
_entity_poly.pdbx_strand_id
1 'polypeptide(L)'
;MVPPAGGQGARGAAVTTDEERRRNRMTSNRLSARKSRMKRQQHVDDLTAENERLRRENEAMRASVGDVLTQSRALEQENRVLAAHARQLCAALLLRNSQLRLLGDVAGVPLDVPGVPDHLVQLYGGVQMPVTPLSPSVTPLSPSPPPPPLQLQLPLEIQLMLLQPDVMDAVGMLEF
;
A
#
# COMPACT_ATOMS: atom_id res chain seq x y z
N MET A 1 -40.92 83.13 2.96
CA MET A 1 -40.10 82.05 2.36
C MET A 1 -39.98 80.96 3.43
N VAL A 2 -40.66 79.82 3.23
CA VAL A 2 -40.75 78.71 4.21
C VAL A 2 -39.63 77.71 3.93
N PRO A 3 -38.87 77.21 4.92
CA PRO A 3 -37.87 76.18 4.68
C PRO A 3 -38.56 74.82 4.43
N PRO A 4 -38.08 73.98 3.50
CA PRO A 4 -38.69 72.68 3.26
C PRO A 4 -38.34 71.72 4.39
N ALA A 5 -39.36 71.29 5.12
CA ALA A 5 -39.34 70.10 5.95
C ALA A 5 -39.30 68.87 5.03
N GLY A 6 -38.18 68.14 5.00
CA GLY A 6 -38.08 67.00 4.07
C GLY A 6 -36.79 66.17 4.18
N GLY A 7 -36.25 65.97 5.39
CA GLY A 7 -35.01 65.20 5.59
C GLY A 7 -35.18 63.85 6.30
N GLN A 8 -36.34 63.60 6.93
CA GLN A 8 -36.48 62.49 7.89
C GLN A 8 -36.87 61.16 7.23
N GLY A 9 -37.67 61.19 6.15
CA GLY A 9 -38.16 59.97 5.47
C GLY A 9 -37.08 59.21 4.68
N ALA A 10 -36.15 59.91 4.03
CA ALA A 10 -35.08 59.28 3.26
C ALA A 10 -34.02 58.60 4.14
N ARG A 11 -33.78 59.15 5.34
CA ARG A 11 -32.78 58.63 6.29
C ARG A 11 -33.28 57.37 6.99
N GLY A 12 -34.56 57.29 7.33
CA GLY A 12 -35.20 56.08 7.86
C GLY A 12 -35.30 54.96 6.83
N ALA A 13 -35.63 55.27 5.57
CA ALA A 13 -35.68 54.29 4.49
C ALA A 13 -34.28 53.73 4.12
N ALA A 14 -33.22 54.54 4.17
CA ALA A 14 -31.86 54.05 3.95
C ALA A 14 -31.41 53.07 5.05
N VAL A 15 -31.68 53.39 6.33
CA VAL A 15 -31.32 52.54 7.48
C VAL A 15 -32.06 51.20 7.44
N THR A 16 -33.36 51.17 7.09
CA THR A 16 -34.11 49.91 6.96
C THR A 16 -33.58 49.03 5.82
N THR A 17 -33.16 49.63 4.69
CA THR A 17 -32.56 48.88 3.57
C THR A 17 -31.17 48.30 3.92
N ASP A 18 -30.38 49.00 4.73
CA ASP A 18 -29.08 48.51 5.18
C ASP A 18 -29.21 47.38 6.20
N GLU A 19 -30.18 47.45 7.11
CA GLU A 19 -30.52 46.35 8.02
C GLU A 19 -30.99 45.11 7.27
N GLU A 20 -31.84 45.28 6.26
CA GLU A 20 -32.34 44.19 5.44
C GLU A 20 -31.21 43.55 4.60
N ARG A 21 -30.33 44.38 4.03
CA ARG A 21 -29.11 43.91 3.36
C ARG A 21 -28.19 43.14 4.31
N ARG A 22 -28.03 43.60 5.56
CA ARG A 22 -27.25 42.91 6.59
C ARG A 22 -27.87 41.55 6.94
N ARG A 23 -29.20 41.48 7.14
CA ARG A 23 -29.92 40.21 7.38
C ARG A 23 -29.72 39.25 6.21
N ASN A 24 -29.87 39.71 4.97
CA ASN A 24 -29.65 38.89 3.77
C ASN A 24 -28.21 38.39 3.64
N ARG A 25 -27.20 39.20 4.01
CA ARG A 25 -25.80 38.76 4.04
C ARG A 25 -25.58 37.68 5.11
N MET A 26 -26.18 37.82 6.29
CA MET A 26 -26.07 36.80 7.35
C MET A 26 -26.69 35.47 6.92
N THR A 27 -27.88 35.49 6.31
CA THR A 27 -28.54 34.26 5.85
C THR A 27 -27.77 33.61 4.70
N SER A 28 -27.32 34.39 3.72
CA SER A 28 -26.51 33.91 2.59
C SER A 28 -25.14 33.37 3.03
N ASN A 29 -24.45 34.05 3.94
CA ASN A 29 -23.17 33.58 4.48
C ASN A 29 -23.36 32.31 5.31
N ARG A 30 -24.42 32.24 6.13
CA ARG A 30 -24.77 31.02 6.89
C ARG A 30 -24.99 29.83 5.96
N LEU A 31 -25.77 30.02 4.88
CA LEU A 31 -26.01 28.99 3.88
C LEU A 31 -24.71 28.59 3.15
N SER A 32 -23.88 29.56 2.78
CA SER A 32 -22.61 29.33 2.08
C SER A 32 -21.58 28.61 2.96
N ALA A 33 -21.47 28.98 4.24
CA ALA A 33 -20.64 28.30 5.21
C ALA A 33 -21.09 26.85 5.42
N ARG A 34 -22.42 26.61 5.55
CA ARG A 34 -22.97 25.25 5.61
C ARG A 34 -22.62 24.45 4.35
N LYS A 35 -22.85 25.02 3.16
CA LYS A 35 -22.53 24.36 1.87
C LYS A 35 -21.05 24.04 1.76
N SER A 36 -20.17 24.95 2.18
CA SER A 36 -18.73 24.72 2.19
C SER A 36 -18.32 23.61 3.16
N ARG A 37 -18.92 23.56 4.35
CA ARG A 37 -18.69 22.48 5.32
C ARG A 37 -19.13 21.13 4.76
N MET A 38 -20.34 21.07 4.19
CA MET A 38 -20.86 19.85 3.54
C MET A 38 -19.96 19.39 2.40
N LYS A 39 -19.47 20.30 1.54
CA LYS A 39 -18.57 19.94 0.43
C LYS A 39 -17.24 19.37 0.94
N ARG A 40 -16.69 19.92 2.03
CA ARG A 40 -15.47 19.39 2.66
C ARG A 40 -15.72 18.03 3.29
N GLN A 41 -16.85 17.86 3.99
CA GLN A 41 -17.21 16.57 4.58
C GLN A 41 -17.35 15.49 3.51
N GLN A 42 -18.08 15.78 2.43
CA GLN A 42 -18.22 14.85 1.30
C GLN A 42 -16.86 14.44 0.74
N HIS A 43 -15.94 15.40 0.55
CA HIS A 43 -14.61 15.09 0.05
C HIS A 43 -13.80 14.18 1.00
N VAL A 44 -13.91 14.39 2.32
CA VAL A 44 -13.28 13.53 3.33
C VAL A 44 -13.91 12.13 3.31
N ASP A 45 -15.24 12.04 3.19
CA ASP A 45 -15.96 10.77 3.11
C ASP A 45 -15.56 9.99 1.85
N ASP A 46 -15.47 10.67 0.70
CA ASP A 46 -15.03 10.09 -0.58
C ASP A 46 -13.59 9.56 -0.49
N LEU A 47 -12.67 10.34 0.10
CA LEU A 47 -11.29 9.91 0.33
C LEU A 47 -11.19 8.72 1.28
N THR A 48 -12.04 8.68 2.32
CA THR A 48 -12.09 7.58 3.28
C THR A 48 -12.59 6.29 2.60
N ALA A 49 -13.65 6.40 1.79
CA ALA A 49 -14.17 5.28 1.02
C ALA A 49 -13.14 4.71 0.04
N GLU A 50 -12.40 5.59 -0.64
CA GLU A 50 -11.32 5.19 -1.54
C GLU A 50 -10.15 4.54 -0.80
N ASN A 51 -9.78 5.06 0.37
CA ASN A 51 -8.74 4.45 1.21
C ASN A 51 -9.13 3.03 1.63
N GLU A 52 -10.37 2.82 2.07
CA GLU A 52 -10.89 1.51 2.44
C GLU A 52 -10.99 0.55 1.25
N ARG A 53 -11.32 1.06 0.05
CA ARG A 53 -11.27 0.26 -1.19
C ARG A 53 -9.84 -0.21 -1.47
N LEU A 54 -8.88 0.71 -1.49
CA LEU A 54 -7.48 0.42 -1.76
C LEU A 54 -6.86 -0.50 -0.70
N ARG A 55 -7.26 -0.39 0.57
CA ARG A 55 -6.83 -1.31 1.64
C ARG A 55 -7.28 -2.73 1.35
N ARG A 56 -8.57 -2.93 1.06
CA ARG A 56 -9.11 -4.26 0.71
C ARG A 56 -8.45 -4.85 -0.53
N GLU A 57 -8.22 -4.04 -1.56
CA GLU A 57 -7.51 -4.47 -2.77
C GLU A 57 -6.06 -4.88 -2.47
N ASN A 58 -5.33 -4.11 -1.65
CA ASN A 58 -3.99 -4.48 -1.22
C ASN A 58 -3.96 -5.78 -0.40
N GLU A 59 -4.91 -5.99 0.50
CA GLU A 59 -5.02 -7.22 1.28
C GLU A 59 -5.31 -8.43 0.37
N ALA A 60 -6.24 -8.29 -0.57
CA ALA A 60 -6.53 -9.34 -1.55
C ALA A 60 -5.32 -9.68 -2.43
N MET A 61 -4.59 -8.66 -2.91
CA MET A 61 -3.36 -8.86 -3.69
C MET A 61 -2.29 -9.57 -2.85
N ARG A 62 -2.10 -9.17 -1.59
CA ARG A 62 -1.13 -9.81 -0.68
C ARG A 62 -1.47 -11.28 -0.43
N ALA A 63 -2.74 -11.60 -0.22
CA ALA A 63 -3.20 -12.98 -0.05
C ALA A 63 -2.90 -13.81 -1.31
N SER A 64 -3.26 -13.30 -2.50
CA SER A 64 -3.00 -13.97 -3.77
C SER A 64 -1.49 -14.20 -4.02
N VAL A 65 -0.65 -13.21 -3.72
CA VAL A 65 0.81 -13.39 -3.80
C VAL A 65 1.29 -14.45 -2.81
N GLY A 66 0.76 -14.45 -1.58
CA GLY A 66 1.05 -15.48 -0.58
C GLY A 66 0.75 -16.89 -1.09
N ASP A 67 -0.43 -17.08 -1.68
CA ASP A 67 -0.84 -18.37 -2.26
C ASP A 67 0.11 -18.82 -3.37
N VAL A 68 0.42 -17.93 -4.33
CA VAL A 68 1.37 -18.23 -5.42
C VAL A 68 2.75 -18.59 -4.88
N LEU A 69 3.24 -17.90 -3.84
CA LEU A 69 4.52 -18.21 -3.22
C LEU A 69 4.53 -19.59 -2.57
N THR A 70 3.45 -19.99 -1.91
CA THR A 70 3.35 -21.34 -1.33
C THR A 70 3.36 -22.43 -2.41
N GLN A 71 2.61 -22.24 -3.50
CA GLN A 71 2.60 -23.15 -4.64
C GLN A 71 3.98 -23.23 -5.32
N SER A 72 4.64 -22.08 -5.53
CA SER A 72 5.99 -22.05 -6.11
C SER A 72 6.99 -22.82 -5.26
N ARG A 73 6.92 -22.70 -3.93
CA ARG A 73 7.80 -23.47 -3.02
C ARG A 73 7.56 -24.98 -3.11
N ALA A 74 6.30 -25.40 -3.23
CA ALA A 74 5.96 -26.81 -3.43
C ALA A 74 6.53 -27.33 -4.76
N LEU A 75 6.34 -26.58 -5.85
CA LEU A 75 6.89 -26.92 -7.17
C LEU A 75 8.43 -26.96 -7.18
N GLU A 76 9.08 -26.02 -6.48
CA GLU A 76 10.54 -26.05 -6.32
C GLU A 76 11.00 -27.31 -5.58
N GLN A 77 10.28 -27.74 -4.55
CA GLN A 77 10.59 -28.96 -3.82
C GLN A 77 10.43 -30.20 -4.71
N GLU A 78 9.33 -30.29 -5.46
CA GLU A 78 9.10 -31.38 -6.42
C GLU A 78 10.20 -31.40 -7.50
N ASN A 79 10.57 -30.23 -8.03
CA ASN A 79 11.65 -30.11 -9.01
C ASN A 79 12.98 -30.60 -8.44
N ARG A 80 13.31 -30.27 -7.18
CA ARG A 80 14.50 -30.80 -6.50
C ARG A 80 14.50 -32.32 -6.41
N VAL A 81 13.36 -32.93 -6.09
CA VAL A 81 13.21 -34.39 -6.03
C VAL A 81 13.41 -35.00 -7.43
N LEU A 82 12.74 -34.47 -8.45
CA LEU A 82 12.88 -34.93 -9.83
C LEU A 82 14.33 -34.79 -10.34
N ALA A 83 14.98 -33.68 -10.04
CA ALA A 83 16.38 -33.46 -10.38
C ALA A 83 17.30 -34.46 -9.67
N ALA A 84 17.03 -34.80 -8.41
CA ALA A 84 17.76 -35.83 -7.69
C ALA A 84 17.61 -37.21 -8.35
N HIS A 85 16.38 -37.60 -8.72
CA HIS A 85 16.13 -38.85 -9.45
C HIS A 85 16.82 -38.87 -10.82
N ALA A 86 16.75 -37.77 -11.58
CA ALA A 86 17.42 -37.66 -12.88
C ALA A 86 18.94 -37.85 -12.76
N ARG A 87 19.57 -37.27 -11.73
CA ARG A 87 20.99 -37.49 -11.41
C ARG A 87 21.31 -38.95 -11.10
N GLN A 88 20.49 -39.60 -10.27
CA GLN A 88 20.67 -41.02 -9.94
C GLN A 88 20.61 -41.90 -11.19
N LEU A 89 19.63 -41.65 -12.07
CA LEU A 89 19.49 -42.39 -13.33
C LEU A 89 20.67 -42.12 -14.28
N CYS A 90 21.10 -40.85 -14.41
CA CYS A 90 22.27 -40.50 -15.23
C CYS A 90 23.54 -41.21 -14.74
N ALA A 91 23.78 -41.21 -13.42
CA ALA A 91 24.92 -41.91 -12.83
C ALA A 91 24.83 -43.43 -13.06
N ALA A 92 23.65 -44.03 -12.90
CA ALA A 92 23.43 -45.46 -13.15
C ALA A 92 23.70 -45.84 -14.62
N LEU A 93 23.26 -45.01 -15.57
CA LEU A 93 23.51 -45.23 -17.00
C LEU A 93 25.00 -45.14 -17.32
N LEU A 94 25.70 -44.13 -16.81
CA LEU A 94 27.14 -43.98 -17.00
C LEU A 94 27.91 -45.19 -16.45
N LEU A 95 27.56 -45.63 -15.24
CA LEU A 95 28.17 -46.80 -14.61
C LEU A 95 27.88 -48.08 -15.40
N ARG A 96 26.65 -48.29 -15.86
CA ARG A 96 26.30 -49.49 -16.62
C ARG A 96 26.99 -49.51 -17.99
N ASN A 97 27.08 -48.36 -18.65
CA ASN A 97 27.79 -48.23 -19.91
C ASN A 97 29.29 -48.49 -19.74
N SER A 98 29.92 -48.05 -18.64
CA SER A 98 31.33 -48.35 -18.37
C SER A 98 31.56 -49.83 -18.07
N GLN A 99 30.66 -50.47 -17.32
CA GLN A 99 30.70 -51.92 -17.07
C GLN A 99 30.59 -52.75 -18.36
N LEU A 100 29.69 -52.35 -19.27
CA LEU A 100 29.55 -53.04 -20.56
C LEU A 100 30.81 -52.91 -21.42
N ARG A 101 31.42 -51.73 -21.47
CA ARG A 101 32.71 -51.53 -22.18
C ARG A 101 33.79 -52.44 -21.62
N LEU A 102 33.96 -52.45 -20.30
CA LEU A 102 34.93 -53.31 -19.60
C LEU A 102 34.68 -54.80 -19.90
N LEU A 103 33.42 -55.25 -19.90
CA LEU A 103 33.09 -56.64 -20.20
C LEU A 103 33.46 -57.00 -21.64
N GLY A 104 33.20 -56.10 -22.60
CA GLY A 104 33.61 -56.28 -24.00
C GLY A 104 35.12 -56.42 -24.14
N ASP A 105 35.88 -55.55 -23.44
CA ASP A 105 37.34 -55.60 -23.41
C ASP A 105 37.86 -56.94 -22.86
N VAL A 106 37.28 -57.42 -21.74
CA VAL A 106 37.66 -58.71 -21.12
C VAL A 106 37.27 -59.90 -22.00
N ALA A 107 36.12 -59.86 -22.65
CA ALA A 107 35.65 -60.91 -23.54
C ALA A 107 36.37 -60.94 -24.90
N GLY A 108 37.16 -59.91 -25.21
CA GLY A 108 37.76 -59.73 -26.53
C GLY A 108 36.73 -59.47 -27.64
N VAL A 109 35.52 -59.04 -27.27
CA VAL A 109 34.42 -58.75 -28.20
C VAL A 109 34.07 -57.28 -28.09
N PRO A 110 34.29 -56.45 -29.13
CA PRO A 110 33.94 -55.05 -29.08
C PRO A 110 32.41 -54.89 -29.00
N LEU A 111 31.94 -54.32 -27.89
CA LEU A 111 30.54 -53.96 -27.69
C LEU A 111 30.33 -52.49 -28.10
N ASP A 112 29.46 -52.25 -29.06
CA ASP A 112 29.06 -50.89 -29.46
C ASP A 112 28.07 -50.30 -28.44
N VAL A 113 28.61 -49.75 -27.36
CA VAL A 113 27.84 -49.11 -26.30
C VAL A 113 27.67 -47.61 -26.63
N PRO A 114 26.45 -47.10 -26.85
CA PRO A 114 26.24 -45.68 -27.10
C PRO A 114 26.59 -44.84 -25.86
N GLY A 115 27.18 -43.67 -26.09
CA GLY A 115 27.43 -42.69 -25.03
C GLY A 115 26.12 -42.14 -24.45
N VAL A 116 26.15 -41.71 -23.19
CA VAL A 116 25.04 -40.92 -22.63
C VAL A 116 25.12 -39.51 -23.27
N PRO A 117 24.01 -38.95 -23.77
CA PRO A 117 24.03 -37.62 -24.38
C PRO A 117 24.65 -36.54 -23.48
N ASP A 118 25.53 -35.72 -24.05
CA ASP A 118 26.34 -34.74 -23.31
C ASP A 118 25.51 -33.75 -22.50
N HIS A 119 24.35 -33.31 -23.02
CA HIS A 119 23.46 -32.39 -22.31
C HIS A 119 22.89 -32.99 -21.02
N LEU A 120 22.65 -34.31 -20.97
CA LEU A 120 22.20 -34.99 -19.75
C LEU A 120 23.33 -35.07 -18.72
N VAL A 121 24.55 -35.33 -19.19
CA VAL A 121 25.74 -35.33 -18.33
C VAL A 121 26.02 -33.91 -17.80
N GLN A 122 25.80 -32.88 -18.61
CA GLN A 122 25.97 -31.49 -18.17
C GLN A 122 24.93 -31.05 -17.14
N LEU A 123 23.66 -31.45 -17.31
CA LEU A 123 22.56 -31.10 -16.41
C LEU A 123 22.53 -31.96 -15.14
N TYR A 124 22.87 -33.24 -15.25
CA TYR A 124 22.64 -34.24 -14.20
C TYR A 124 23.89 -35.07 -13.82
N GLY A 125 25.06 -34.81 -14.42
CA GLY A 125 26.31 -35.52 -14.11
C GLY A 125 27.12 -34.94 -12.95
N GLY A 126 26.71 -33.81 -12.36
CA GLY A 126 27.43 -33.14 -11.27
C GLY A 126 26.88 -33.37 -9.86
N VAL A 127 27.72 -33.12 -8.84
CA VAL A 127 27.32 -33.02 -7.42
C VAL A 127 26.45 -31.77 -7.23
N GLN A 128 25.44 -31.85 -6.35
CA GLN A 128 24.44 -30.80 -6.14
C GLN A 128 25.05 -29.39 -6.12
N MET A 129 24.80 -28.60 -7.17
CA MET A 129 24.87 -27.16 -7.01
C MET A 129 23.75 -26.78 -6.05
N PRO A 130 24.01 -25.94 -5.02
CA PRO A 130 22.92 -25.38 -4.25
C PRO A 130 22.00 -24.67 -5.24
N VAL A 131 20.81 -25.24 -5.43
CA VAL A 131 19.71 -24.53 -6.06
C VAL A 131 19.47 -23.34 -5.16
N THR A 132 20.05 -22.20 -5.52
CA THR A 132 19.65 -20.92 -4.99
C THR A 132 18.14 -20.90 -5.15
N PRO A 133 17.37 -20.81 -4.05
CA PRO A 133 15.95 -20.60 -4.19
C PRO A 133 15.79 -19.41 -5.14
N LEU A 134 14.84 -19.50 -6.06
CA LEU A 134 14.33 -18.31 -6.71
C LEU A 134 13.63 -17.55 -5.60
N SER A 135 14.39 -16.95 -4.68
CA SER A 135 13.88 -15.99 -3.73
C SER A 135 13.32 -14.91 -4.62
N PRO A 136 11.99 -14.78 -4.75
CA PRO A 136 11.53 -13.51 -5.25
C PRO A 136 12.08 -12.53 -4.23
N SER A 137 12.86 -11.56 -4.70
CA SER A 137 13.16 -10.37 -3.92
C SER A 137 11.85 -9.59 -3.76
N VAL A 138 10.86 -10.22 -3.14
CA VAL A 138 9.83 -9.52 -2.42
C VAL A 138 10.52 -9.26 -1.11
N THR A 139 11.28 -8.16 -1.05
CA THR A 139 11.47 -7.46 0.21
C THR A 139 10.10 -7.49 0.85
N PRO A 140 9.89 -8.20 1.97
CA PRO A 140 8.63 -8.05 2.65
C PRO A 140 8.53 -6.54 2.86
N LEU A 141 7.53 -5.92 2.24
CA LEU A 141 6.91 -4.74 2.82
C LEU A 141 6.32 -5.24 4.14
N SER A 142 7.22 -5.55 5.08
CA SER A 142 6.94 -5.56 6.49
C SER A 142 6.17 -4.26 6.67
N PRO A 143 4.98 -4.30 7.29
CA PRO A 143 4.36 -3.05 7.69
C PRO A 143 5.46 -2.34 8.47
N SER A 144 5.94 -1.21 7.94
CA SER A 144 6.62 -0.26 8.79
C SER A 144 5.73 -0.17 10.02
N PRO A 145 6.24 -0.40 11.24
CA PRO A 145 5.45 -0.10 12.41
C PRO A 145 4.86 1.29 12.18
N PRO A 146 3.56 1.51 12.48
CA PRO A 146 2.98 2.84 12.33
C PRO A 146 4.01 3.80 12.96
N PRO A 147 4.47 4.83 12.24
CA PRO A 147 5.40 5.77 12.84
C PRO A 147 4.80 6.13 14.20
N PRO A 148 5.60 6.11 15.30
CA PRO A 148 5.09 6.57 16.58
C PRO A 148 4.36 7.87 16.27
N PRO A 149 3.12 8.06 16.78
CA PRO A 149 2.30 9.20 16.37
C PRO A 149 3.24 10.36 16.36
N LEU A 150 3.47 10.95 15.17
CA LEU A 150 4.20 12.19 15.10
C LEU A 150 3.39 13.01 16.07
N GLN A 151 3.94 13.24 17.26
CA GLN A 151 3.47 14.31 18.09
C GLN A 151 3.68 15.45 17.13
N LEU A 152 2.59 15.83 16.46
CA LEU A 152 2.47 17.06 15.73
C LEU A 152 2.63 18.04 16.87
N GLN A 153 3.88 18.26 17.25
CA GLN A 153 4.31 19.35 18.06
C GLN A 153 4.04 20.49 17.10
N LEU A 154 2.78 20.92 17.16
CA LEU A 154 2.28 22.08 16.46
C LEU A 154 3.37 23.13 16.69
N PRO A 155 3.85 23.79 15.62
CA PRO A 155 4.83 24.86 15.72
C PRO A 155 4.55 25.70 16.97
N LEU A 156 5.58 26.04 17.75
CA LEU A 156 5.45 26.64 19.09
C LEU A 156 4.46 27.83 19.12
N GLU A 157 4.36 28.53 17.99
CA GLU A 157 3.39 29.57 17.67
C GLU A 157 1.92 29.13 17.85
N ILE A 158 1.54 27.96 17.32
CA ILE A 158 0.19 27.39 17.43
C ILE A 158 -0.06 26.89 18.86
N GLN A 159 0.97 26.36 19.52
CA GLN A 159 0.85 25.94 20.92
C GLN A 159 0.65 27.13 21.86
N LEU A 160 1.32 28.26 21.60
CA LEU A 160 1.09 29.53 22.30
C LEU A 160 -0.29 30.12 22.01
N MET A 161 -0.83 29.92 20.79
CA MET A 161 -2.17 30.38 20.43
C MET A 161 -3.29 29.58 21.11
N LEU A 162 -3.06 28.29 21.38
CA LEU A 162 -3.99 27.40 22.10
C LEU A 162 -3.89 27.53 23.64
N LEU A 163 -2.79 28.07 24.16
CA LEU A 163 -2.59 28.36 25.58
C LEU A 163 -3.04 29.77 25.99
N GLN A 164 -3.59 30.57 25.07
CA GLN A 164 -4.20 31.83 25.46
C GLN A 164 -5.49 31.53 26.23
N PRO A 165 -5.61 31.93 27.51
CA PRO A 165 -6.88 31.83 28.20
C PRO A 165 -7.92 32.67 27.46
N ASP A 166 -9.08 32.09 27.18
CA ASP A 166 -10.25 32.80 26.68
C ASP A 166 -10.53 33.97 27.63
N VAL A 167 -10.25 35.20 27.20
CA VAL A 167 -10.54 36.43 27.97
C VAL A 167 -12.04 36.72 28.01
N MET A 168 -12.88 35.74 27.68
CA MET A 168 -14.33 35.90 27.55
C MET A 168 -15.12 35.38 28.75
N ASP A 169 -14.49 34.76 29.76
CA ASP A 169 -15.21 34.21 30.93
C ASP A 169 -15.16 35.10 32.19
N ALA A 170 -14.62 36.32 32.09
CA ALA A 170 -14.51 37.25 33.22
C ALA A 170 -15.57 38.37 33.23
N VAL A 171 -16.64 38.28 32.42
CA VAL A 171 -17.76 39.25 32.44
C VAL A 171 -19.07 38.64 32.98
N GLY A 172 -19.03 37.41 33.52
CA GLY A 172 -20.23 36.68 33.95
C GLY A 172 -20.49 36.59 35.45
N MET A 173 -19.56 36.97 36.34
CA MET A 173 -19.63 36.57 37.76
C MET A 173 -19.46 37.73 38.76
N LEU A 174 -19.93 38.93 38.42
CA LEU A 174 -20.15 40.00 39.39
C LEU A 174 -21.45 40.72 39.06
N GLU A 175 -22.59 40.13 39.44
CA GLU A 175 -23.78 40.82 39.97
C GLU A 175 -24.69 39.74 40.60
N PHE A 176 -24.68 39.66 41.93
CA PHE A 176 -25.82 39.56 42.86
C PHE A 176 -25.28 39.58 44.29
#